data_AF-A0A7Y5NUI3-F1
#
_entry.id   AF-A0A7Y5NUI3-F1
#
_cell.length_a   1.000
_cell.length_b   1.000
_cell.length_c   1.000
_cell.angle_alpha   90.00
_cell.angle_beta   90.00
_cell.angle_gamma   90.00
#
_symmetry.space_group_name_H-M   'P 1'
#
loop_
_entity.id
_entity.type
_entity.pdbx_description
1 polymer ?
#
loop_
_entity_poly.entity_id
_entity_poly.type
_entity_poly.pdbx_seq_one_letter_code
_entity_poly.pdbx_strand_id
1 'polypeptide(L)' 'MVKSQPGAAAGEWAYCFVSGATFLVSASSAKAEANGKTFYFCCEPCATYFGKNQSRVLAKRGISAG' A
#
# COMPACT_ATOMS: atom_id res chain seq x y z
N MET A 1 12.79 6.50 -10.33
CA MET A 1 11.52 7.24 -10.15
C MET A 1 10.38 6.24 -10.34
N VAL A 2 9.85 5.67 -9.26
CA VAL A 2 8.51 5.06 -9.20
C VAL A 2 7.94 5.54 -7.88
N LYS A 3 7.03 6.49 -7.94
CA LYS A 3 6.31 7.02 -6.77
C LYS A 3 4.83 7.05 -7.14
N SER A 4 4.10 5.99 -6.79
CA SER A 4 2.65 6.05 -6.66
C SER A 4 2.17 5.07 -5.60
N GLN A 5 2.01 5.59 -4.37
CA GLN A 5 0.87 5.38 -3.47
C GLN A 5 0.80 6.63 -2.59
N PRO A 6 -0.30 7.40 -2.63
CA PRO A 6 -1.54 7.03 -1.94
C PRO A 6 -2.78 7.14 -2.85
N GLY A 7 -3.56 6.05 -3.00
CA GLY A 7 -4.72 5.98 -3.90
C GLY A 7 -4.42 5.51 -5.33
N ALA A 8 -3.27 4.86 -5.54
CA ALA A 8 -2.84 4.34 -6.85
C ALA A 8 -3.96 3.51 -7.53
N ALA A 9 -4.13 3.63 -8.84
CA ALA A 9 -5.17 2.90 -9.58
C ALA A 9 -4.64 1.59 -10.17
N ALA A 10 -5.54 0.68 -10.56
CA ALA A 10 -5.17 -0.50 -11.34
C ALA A 10 -4.54 -0.09 -12.68
N GLY A 11 -3.37 -0.65 -12.98
CA GLY A 11 -2.53 -0.31 -14.13
C GLY A 11 -1.28 0.50 -13.79
N GLU A 12 -1.12 0.97 -12.55
CA GLU A 12 0.02 1.80 -12.12
C GLU A 12 1.08 0.98 -11.38
N TRP A 13 2.35 1.34 -11.48
CA TRP A 13 3.41 0.77 -10.63
C TRP A 13 3.35 1.35 -9.22
N ALA A 14 3.06 0.50 -8.23
CA ALA A 14 3.02 0.86 -6.83
C ALA A 14 4.15 0.21 -6.03
N TYR A 15 4.37 0.76 -4.85
CA TYR A 15 5.36 0.28 -3.91
C TYR A 15 4.66 -0.34 -2.70
N CYS A 16 4.98 -1.59 -2.39
CA CYS A 16 4.41 -2.31 -1.25
C CYS A 16 5.00 -1.78 0.05
N PHE A 17 4.19 -1.14 0.91
CA PHE A 17 4.71 -0.58 2.17
C PHE A 17 5.18 -1.62 3.18
N VAL A 18 4.69 -2.86 3.08
CA VAL A 18 5.09 -3.99 3.94
C VAL A 18 6.44 -4.57 3.51
N SER A 19 6.52 -5.13 2.30
CA SER A 19 7.71 -5.84 1.83
C SER A 19 8.74 -4.94 1.15
N GLY A 20 8.34 -3.75 0.71
CA GLY A 20 9.19 -2.82 -0.02
C GLY A 20 9.40 -3.15 -1.50
N ALA A 21 8.66 -4.10 -2.05
CA ALA A 21 8.70 -4.46 -3.46
C ALA A 21 7.88 -3.49 -4.30
N THR A 22 8.38 -3.14 -5.50
CA THR A 22 7.61 -2.48 -6.55
C THR A 22 6.83 -3.50 -7.36
N PHE A 23 5.55 -3.25 -7.61
CA PHE A 23 4.67 -4.15 -8.34
C PHE A 23 3.65 -3.36 -9.16
N LEU A 24 3.09 -3.98 -10.19
CA LEU A 24 2.00 -3.39 -10.96
C LEU A 24 0.68 -3.62 -10.21
N VAL A 25 -0.02 -2.53 -9.87
CA VAL A 25 -1.35 -2.62 -9.27
C VAL A 25 -2.31 -3.16 -10.30
N SER A 26 -3.10 -4.15 -9.92
CA SER A 26 -4.21 -4.64 -10.73
C SER A 26 -5.49 -4.62 -9.89
N ALA A 27 -6.65 -4.77 -10.53
CA ALA A 27 -7.93 -4.85 -9.83
C ALA A 27 -7.98 -6.06 -8.86
N SER A 28 -7.24 -7.11 -9.17
CA SER A 28 -7.07 -8.32 -8.34
C SER A 28 -6.01 -8.18 -7.26
N SER A 29 -5.25 -7.08 -7.22
CA SER A 29 -4.25 -6.87 -6.17
C SER A 29 -4.92 -6.61 -4.83
N ALA A 30 -4.35 -7.19 -3.78
CA ALA A 30 -4.84 -6.98 -2.43
C ALA A 30 -4.74 -5.49 -2.05
N LYS A 31 -5.80 -4.94 -1.48
CA LYS A 31 -5.87 -3.53 -1.07
C LYS A 31 -6.48 -3.39 0.32
N ALA A 32 -6.09 -2.34 1.02
CA ALA A 32 -6.63 -1.97 2.32
C ALA A 32 -6.85 -0.46 2.35
N GLU A 33 -7.92 -0.03 3.02
CA GLU A 33 -8.18 1.37 3.28
C GLU A 33 -7.60 1.76 4.64
N ALA A 34 -6.85 2.85 4.67
CA ALA A 34 -6.36 3.44 5.91
C ALA A 34 -6.34 4.96 5.78
N ASN A 35 -6.76 5.69 6.82
CA ASN A 35 -6.80 7.16 6.81
C ASN A 35 -7.52 7.75 5.57
N GLY A 36 -8.60 7.11 5.11
CA GLY A 36 -9.35 7.55 3.91
C GLY A 36 -8.60 7.40 2.58
N LYS A 37 -7.51 6.61 2.56
CA LYS A 37 -6.72 6.33 1.36
C LYS A 37 -6.66 4.83 1.10
N THR A 38 -6.74 4.45 -0.17
CA THR A 38 -6.59 3.06 -0.61
C THR A 38 -5.12 2.75 -0.84
N PHE A 39 -4.65 1.71 -0.15
CA PHE A 39 -3.31 1.16 -0.25
C PHE A 39 -3.36 -0.20 -0.91
N TYR A 40 -2.57 -0.40 -1.96
CA TYR A 40 -2.43 -1.67 -2.66
C TYR A 40 -1.18 -2.40 -2.21
N PHE A 41 -1.22 -3.72 -2.28
CA PHE A 41 -0.15 -4.60 -1.89
C PHE A 41 0.12 -5.64 -2.97
N CYS A 42 1.37 -6.08 -3.04
CA CYS A 42 1.78 -7.12 -3.98
C CYS A 42 1.19 -8.50 -3.62
N CYS A 43 0.64 -8.68 -2.41
CA CYS A 43 0.23 -9.97 -1.91
C CYS A 43 -0.87 -9.87 -0.82
N GLU A 44 -1.73 -10.88 -0.70
CA GLU A 44 -2.70 -10.98 0.41
C GLU A 44 -2.05 -10.91 1.80
N PRO A 45 -0.97 -11.65 2.13
CA PRO A 45 -0.39 -11.56 3.46
C PRO A 45 0.18 -10.17 3.78
N CYS A 46 0.60 -9.43 2.75
CA CYS A 46 1.01 -8.03 2.86
C CYS A 46 -0.19 -7.16 3.30
N ALA A 47 -1.35 -7.33 2.65
CA ALA A 47 -2.57 -6.62 3.02
C ALA A 47 -3.08 -7.01 4.42
N THR A 48 -3.05 -8.31 4.78
CA THR A 48 -3.41 -8.78 6.12
C THR A 48 -2.49 -8.18 7.20
N TYR A 49 -1.18 -8.19 6.97
CA TYR A 49 -0.22 -7.60 7.89
C TYR A 49 -0.45 -6.10 8.04
N PHE A 50 -0.72 -5.41 6.93
CA PHE A 50 -1.06 -3.99 6.92
C PHE A 50 -2.36 -3.73 7.69
N GLY A 51 -3.42 -4.51 7.51
CA GLY A 51 -4.67 -4.33 8.28
C GLY A 51 -4.44 -4.36 9.79
N LYS A 52 -3.56 -5.26 10.27
CA LYS A 52 -3.19 -5.39 11.69
C LYS A 52 -2.17 -4.35 12.18
N ASN A 53 -1.28 -3.88 11.31
CA ASN A 53 -0.15 -3.02 11.67
C ASN A 53 -0.11 -1.69 10.88
N GLN A 54 -1.24 -1.25 10.36
CA GLN A 54 -1.35 -0.10 9.44
C GLN A 54 -0.68 1.13 10.02
N SER A 55 -0.93 1.48 11.28
CA SER A 55 -0.31 2.62 11.95
C SER A 55 1.22 2.51 12.01
N ARG A 56 1.74 1.30 12.25
CA ARG A 56 3.19 1.02 12.29
C ARG A 56 3.82 1.13 10.90
N VAL A 57 3.15 0.60 9.89
CA VAL A 57 3.62 0.62 8.51
C VAL A 57 3.59 2.05 7.95
N LEU A 58 2.50 2.78 8.19
CA LEU A 58 2.35 4.19 7.79
C LEU A 58 3.37 5.09 8.50
N ALA A 59 3.55 4.92 9.81
CA ALA A 59 4.56 5.66 10.58
C ALA A 59 5.99 5.39 10.09
N LYS A 60 6.34 4.12 9.81
CA LYS A 60 7.65 3.76 9.23
C LYS A 60 7.90 4.40 7.87
N ARG A 61 6.85 4.76 7.15
CA ARG A 61 6.93 5.33 5.79
C ARG A 61 6.75 6.84 5.80
N GLY A 62 6.61 7.46 6.97
CA GLY A 62 6.41 8.90 7.11
C GLY A 62 5.10 9.39 6.47
N ILE A 63 4.14 8.50 6.25
CA ILE A 63 2.80 8.87 5.79
C ILE A 63 2.00 9.22 7.04
N SER A 64 2.31 10.40 7.60
CA SER A 64 1.43 11.04 8.57
C SER A 64 0.28 11.65 7.78
N ALA A 65 -0.95 11.18 8.04
CA ALA A 65 -2.14 11.96 7.70
C ALA A 65 -2.10 13.21 8.58
N GLY A 66 -1.41 14.25 8.10
CA GLY A 66 -1.53 15.61 8.59
C GLY A 66 -2.73 16.28 7.94
#